data_AF-A0AAJ0IUU7-F1
#
_entry.id   AF-A0AAJ0IUU7-F1
#
_cell.length_a   1.000
_cell.length_b   1.000
_cell.length_c   1.000
_cell.angle_alpha   90.00
_cell.angle_beta   90.00
_cell.angle_gamma   90.00
#
_symmetry.space_group_name_H-M   'P 1'
#
loop_
_entity.id
_entity.type
_entity.pdbx_description
1 polymer ?
#
loop_
_entity_poly.entity_id
_entity_poly.type
_entity_poly.pdbx_seq_one_letter_code
_entity_poly.pdbx_strand_id
1 'polypeptide(L)'
;FIDLTPRIALITAQAADRHGNLYTGPNTEDTPVIVEATAFKGGIVIAQVNEILDTLPRVDIPADWVDFVTQAPKPNHIEPLFTRDPALISEIQVLMAMMAIKGIYAEYGVNRLNHGIGFDTAAIELLLPTYAESLGLKGKICQHWALNPHPALIPAIESGFVESVHSFGSELGMENYIAARPDVFFTGADGSMRSNRALSQTAGLYACDMFIGSTLQIDLQGNSSTATRDRIAGFGGAPNMGSDARGRRHGSDAWLKAGREAARPGEMPRGRKLVVQMVETFREHMAPAFVDTLDAWELAERANMPLPPVMIYGDDVSHVLTEEGIANLLLCRTPEEREQAIRGVSGYTAVGLGRDKRMVENLRDRGVIKRPEDLGIRPRDATRDLLAARTVKDLVRWSGGLYDPPKRFRNW
;
A
#
# COMPACT_ATOMS: atom_id res chain seq x y z
N PHE A 1 17.81 15.43 -10.09
CA PHE A 1 18.14 14.23 -10.91
C PHE A 1 19.64 14.06 -10.95
N ILE A 2 20.15 12.82 -10.87
CA ILE A 2 21.60 12.56 -10.70
C ILE A 2 22.09 11.65 -11.84
N ASP A 3 21.95 10.33 -11.71
CA ASP A 3 22.60 9.39 -12.64
C ASP A 3 21.88 9.26 -13.99
N LEU A 4 20.56 9.02 -13.95
CA LEU A 4 19.73 8.77 -15.15
C LEU A 4 19.00 10.03 -15.58
N THR A 5 19.77 11.04 -15.98
CA THR A 5 19.21 12.27 -16.55
C THR A 5 18.56 11.98 -17.92
N PRO A 6 17.24 12.19 -18.09
CA PRO A 6 16.55 11.82 -19.32
C PRO A 6 16.89 12.79 -20.47
N ARG A 7 17.03 12.23 -21.68
CA ARG A 7 17.17 13.00 -22.93
C ARG A 7 15.84 13.25 -23.62
N ILE A 8 14.88 12.34 -23.43
CA ILE A 8 13.55 12.39 -24.03
C ILE A 8 12.56 11.90 -22.98
N ALA A 9 11.43 12.60 -22.84
CA ALA A 9 10.26 12.16 -22.10
C ALA A 9 9.07 12.04 -23.05
N LEU A 10 8.43 10.87 -23.04
CA LEU A 10 7.18 10.62 -23.73
C LEU A 10 6.10 10.46 -22.67
N ILE A 11 5.20 11.43 -22.57
CA ILE A 11 4.18 11.50 -21.51
C ILE A 11 2.78 11.62 -22.10
N THR A 12 1.78 11.37 -21.26
CA THR A 12 0.38 11.49 -21.64
C THR A 12 -0.34 12.50 -20.76
N ALA A 13 -1.24 13.28 -21.33
CA ALA A 13 -2.14 14.15 -20.58
C ALA A 13 -3.57 14.06 -21.13
N GLN A 14 -4.57 14.54 -20.38
CA GLN A 14 -5.95 14.55 -20.87
C GLN A 14 -6.11 15.56 -22.00
N ALA A 15 -5.66 16.80 -21.78
CA ALA A 15 -5.77 17.86 -22.75
C ALA A 15 -4.51 18.73 -22.79
N ALA A 16 -4.33 19.43 -23.91
CA ALA A 16 -3.39 20.53 -24.04
C ALA A 16 -4.07 21.76 -24.63
N ASP A 17 -3.49 22.94 -24.41
CA ASP A 17 -3.83 24.11 -25.21
C ASP A 17 -2.85 24.30 -26.38
N ARG A 18 -3.12 25.31 -27.22
CA ARG A 18 -2.27 25.66 -28.37
C ARG A 18 -0.92 26.26 -27.98
N HIS A 19 -0.73 26.63 -26.71
CA HIS A 19 0.54 27.13 -26.20
C HIS A 19 1.45 26.00 -25.72
N GLY A 20 0.91 24.80 -25.50
CA GLY A 20 1.65 23.65 -25.00
C GLY A 20 1.43 23.38 -23.51
N ASN A 21 0.57 24.15 -22.83
CA ASN A 21 0.20 23.82 -21.46
C ASN A 21 -0.56 22.50 -21.44
N LEU A 22 -0.36 21.69 -20.40
CA LEU A 22 -1.03 20.41 -20.27
C LEU A 22 -1.95 20.39 -19.06
N TYR A 23 -3.11 19.77 -19.24
CA TYR A 23 -3.99 19.31 -18.18
C TYR A 23 -3.91 17.78 -18.11
N THR A 24 -3.29 17.25 -17.07
CA THR A 24 -3.17 15.81 -16.81
C THR A 24 -4.38 15.26 -16.06
N GLY A 25 -5.15 16.12 -15.40
CA GLY A 25 -6.35 15.75 -14.66
C GLY A 25 -6.08 14.84 -13.46
N PRO A 26 -7.01 13.94 -13.12
CA PRO A 26 -6.87 13.00 -12.01
C PRO A 26 -5.64 12.08 -12.10
N ASN A 27 -5.11 11.88 -13.31
CA ASN A 27 -3.96 11.01 -13.60
C ASN A 27 -2.67 11.81 -13.82
N THR A 28 -2.41 12.76 -12.93
CA THR A 28 -1.16 13.52 -12.90
C THR A 28 0.04 12.59 -12.64
N GLU A 29 -0.06 11.75 -11.61
CA GLU A 29 0.84 10.63 -11.39
C GLU A 29 2.33 11.03 -11.33
N ASP A 30 3.18 10.46 -12.19
CA ASP A 30 4.63 10.71 -12.26
C ASP A 30 5.00 11.90 -13.16
N THR A 31 4.04 12.38 -13.97
CA THR A 31 4.29 13.33 -15.06
C THR A 31 5.11 14.55 -14.63
N PRO A 32 4.79 15.24 -13.52
CA PRO A 32 5.56 16.43 -13.12
C PRO A 32 7.05 16.16 -12.93
N VAL A 33 7.42 15.03 -12.31
CA VAL A 33 8.81 14.70 -12.02
C VAL A 33 9.57 14.29 -13.27
N ILE A 34 8.93 13.50 -14.16
CA ILE A 34 9.54 13.08 -15.43
C ILE A 34 9.78 14.29 -16.34
N VAL A 35 8.80 15.19 -16.42
CA VAL A 35 8.89 16.40 -17.25
C VAL A 35 9.96 17.34 -16.71
N GLU A 36 9.94 17.65 -15.41
CA GLU A 36 10.94 18.55 -14.79
C GLU A 36 12.36 18.02 -15.00
N ALA A 37 12.58 16.72 -14.84
CA ALA A 37 13.88 16.07 -15.09
C ALA A 37 14.43 16.29 -16.48
N THR A 38 13.53 16.34 -17.47
CA THR A 38 13.86 16.37 -18.88
C THR A 38 14.02 17.81 -19.36
N ALA A 39 13.01 18.65 -19.10
CA ALA A 39 12.97 20.04 -19.55
C ALA A 39 14.16 20.85 -19.01
N PHE A 40 14.45 20.74 -17.71
CA PHE A 40 15.51 21.55 -17.06
C PHE A 40 16.93 21.00 -17.26
N LYS A 41 17.08 19.99 -18.12
CA LYS A 41 18.39 19.49 -18.52
C LYS A 41 18.60 19.48 -20.04
N GLY A 42 17.74 20.19 -20.77
CA GLY A 42 17.82 20.34 -22.23
C GLY A 42 17.45 19.07 -22.99
N GLY A 43 16.66 18.18 -22.37
CA GLY A 43 16.01 17.07 -23.05
C GLY A 43 14.76 17.52 -23.81
N ILE A 44 14.11 16.58 -24.49
CA ILE A 44 12.91 16.83 -25.30
C ILE A 44 11.68 16.19 -24.62
N VAL A 45 10.62 16.96 -24.38
CA VAL A 45 9.35 16.50 -23.81
C VAL A 45 8.28 16.47 -24.89
N ILE A 46 7.74 15.27 -25.15
CA ILE A 46 6.65 15.05 -26.11
C ILE A 46 5.43 14.55 -25.34
N ALA A 47 4.34 15.31 -25.42
CA ALA A 47 3.07 15.01 -24.77
C ALA A 47 2.05 14.49 -25.79
N GLN A 48 1.57 13.26 -25.59
CA GLN A 48 0.36 12.77 -26.23
C GLN A 48 -0.86 13.23 -25.43
N VAL A 49 -1.86 13.83 -26.08
CA VAL A 49 -3.10 14.29 -25.42
C VAL A 49 -4.35 13.70 -26.05
N ASN A 50 -5.43 13.57 -25.28
CA ASN A 50 -6.70 13.09 -25.82
C ASN A 50 -7.37 14.16 -26.69
N GLU A 51 -7.24 15.43 -26.31
CA GLU A 51 -7.82 16.56 -27.02
C GLU A 51 -6.96 17.83 -26.89
N ILE A 52 -7.17 18.76 -27.83
CA ILE A 52 -6.59 20.11 -27.78
C ILE A 52 -7.74 21.10 -27.57
N LEU A 53 -7.65 21.90 -26.52
CA LEU A 53 -8.69 22.85 -26.10
C LEU A 53 -8.20 24.29 -26.24
N ASP A 54 -9.13 25.23 -26.41
CA ASP A 54 -8.79 26.67 -26.37
C ASP A 54 -8.54 27.16 -24.94
N THR A 55 -9.15 26.53 -23.93
CA THR A 55 -8.95 26.85 -22.51
C THR A 55 -8.98 25.56 -21.70
N LEU A 56 -7.94 25.36 -20.89
CA LEU A 56 -7.81 24.19 -20.03
C LEU A 56 -8.56 24.37 -18.70
N PRO A 57 -9.05 23.27 -18.08
CA PRO A 57 -9.62 23.31 -16.73
C PRO A 57 -8.61 23.82 -15.69
N ARG A 58 -7.36 23.38 -15.78
CA ARG A 58 -6.19 23.91 -15.07
C ARG A 58 -4.91 23.58 -15.83
N VAL A 59 -3.82 24.24 -15.46
CA VAL A 59 -2.47 23.92 -15.96
C VAL A 59 -1.75 23.03 -14.95
N ASP A 60 -1.49 21.80 -15.35
CA ASP A 60 -0.79 20.79 -14.57
C ASP A 60 0.71 20.73 -14.88
N ILE A 61 1.06 20.98 -16.14
CA ILE A 61 2.41 21.14 -16.66
C ILE A 61 2.43 22.41 -17.52
N PRO A 62 3.26 23.40 -17.21
CA PRO A 62 3.31 24.63 -17.98
C PRO A 62 4.00 24.43 -19.33
N ALA A 63 3.60 25.24 -20.31
CA ALA A 63 4.02 25.14 -21.71
C ALA A 63 5.53 25.23 -21.93
N ASP A 64 6.23 26.00 -21.09
CA ASP A 64 7.68 26.18 -21.16
C ASP A 64 8.45 24.90 -20.80
N TRP A 65 7.78 23.85 -20.35
CA TRP A 65 8.37 22.54 -20.04
C TRP A 65 8.09 21.49 -21.12
N VAL A 66 7.37 21.84 -22.19
CA VAL A 66 6.87 20.91 -23.22
C VAL A 66 7.33 21.36 -24.60
N ASP A 67 8.06 20.50 -25.31
CA ASP A 67 8.54 20.82 -26.67
C ASP A 67 7.49 20.53 -27.74
N PHE A 68 6.77 19.41 -27.61
CA PHE A 68 5.79 18.98 -28.61
C PHE A 68 4.53 18.41 -27.97
N VAL A 69 3.39 18.75 -28.56
CA VAL A 69 2.09 18.17 -28.24
C VAL A 69 1.55 17.48 -29.48
N THR A 70 1.01 16.27 -29.30
CA THR A 70 0.30 15.54 -30.36
C THR A 70 -1.03 15.01 -29.85
N GLN A 71 -2.10 15.28 -30.59
CA GLN A 71 -3.41 14.71 -30.27
C GLN A 71 -3.46 13.25 -30.72
N ALA A 72 -3.76 12.36 -29.77
CA ALA A 72 -3.89 10.94 -29.99
C ALA A 72 -5.14 10.60 -30.82
N PRO A 73 -5.11 9.53 -31.64
CA PRO A 73 -6.30 9.07 -32.36
C PRO A 73 -7.38 8.47 -31.43
N LYS A 74 -7.01 8.12 -30.19
CA LYS A 74 -7.88 7.55 -29.15
C LYS A 74 -7.40 8.03 -27.77
N PRO A 75 -8.30 8.08 -26.76
CA PRO A 75 -7.91 8.39 -25.40
C PRO A 75 -6.79 7.48 -24.88
N ASN A 76 -5.95 8.01 -24.01
CA ASN A 76 -4.92 7.25 -23.31
C ASN A 76 -5.52 6.08 -22.51
N HIS A 77 -4.79 4.96 -22.47
CA HIS A 77 -5.21 3.78 -21.72
C HIS A 77 -4.98 4.01 -20.22
N ILE A 78 -5.98 3.68 -19.41
CA ILE A 78 -5.90 3.72 -17.94
C ILE A 78 -6.23 2.32 -17.43
N GLU A 79 -5.32 1.75 -16.64
CA GLU A 79 -5.50 0.44 -16.03
C GLU A 79 -6.14 0.59 -14.64
N PRO A 80 -7.23 -0.12 -14.30
CA PRO A 80 -7.78 -0.13 -12.94
C PRO A 80 -6.95 -1.03 -12.04
N LEU A 81 -5.73 -0.57 -11.72
CA LEU A 81 -4.71 -1.40 -11.09
C LEU A 81 -5.13 -1.79 -9.66
N PHE A 82 -5.62 -0.83 -8.87
CA PHE A 82 -5.90 -1.01 -7.44
C PHE A 82 -7.33 -1.45 -7.12
N THR A 83 -8.26 -1.35 -8.06
CA THR A 83 -9.62 -1.87 -7.90
C THR A 83 -9.61 -3.38 -7.62
N ARG A 84 -10.25 -3.80 -6.52
CA ARG A 84 -10.44 -5.19 -6.11
C ARG A 84 -11.93 -5.46 -5.93
N ASP A 85 -12.43 -6.57 -6.49
CA ASP A 85 -13.82 -6.97 -6.32
C ASP A 85 -14.03 -7.56 -4.91
N PRO A 86 -14.83 -6.93 -4.04
CA PRO A 86 -15.10 -7.48 -2.70
C PRO A 86 -15.74 -8.87 -2.73
N ALA A 87 -16.29 -9.29 -3.87
CA ALA A 87 -16.84 -10.63 -4.07
C ALA A 87 -15.78 -11.73 -3.91
N LEU A 88 -14.50 -11.41 -4.10
CA LEU A 88 -13.37 -12.34 -4.05
C LEU A 88 -12.64 -12.36 -2.70
N ILE A 89 -13.04 -11.51 -1.75
CA ILE A 89 -12.43 -11.50 -0.42
C ILE A 89 -12.84 -12.76 0.35
N SER A 90 -11.85 -13.50 0.86
CA SER A 90 -12.03 -14.74 1.62
C SER A 90 -12.26 -14.48 3.11
N GLU A 91 -12.78 -15.48 3.83
CA GLU A 91 -12.92 -15.42 5.30
C GLU A 91 -11.55 -15.38 6.01
N ILE A 92 -10.52 -15.98 5.41
CA ILE A 92 -9.14 -15.89 5.90
C ILE A 92 -8.65 -14.44 5.85
N GLN A 93 -8.94 -13.72 4.76
CA GLN A 93 -8.59 -12.31 4.63
C GLN A 93 -9.37 -11.43 5.62
N VAL A 94 -10.63 -11.75 5.90
CA VAL A 94 -11.41 -11.11 6.98
C VAL A 94 -10.74 -11.35 8.33
N LEU A 95 -10.31 -12.58 8.64
CA LEU A 95 -9.64 -12.92 9.90
C LEU A 95 -8.35 -12.12 10.07
N MET A 96 -7.49 -12.10 9.04
CA MET A 96 -6.26 -11.32 9.07
C MET A 96 -6.55 -9.82 9.19
N ALA A 97 -7.58 -9.31 8.51
CA ALA A 97 -7.98 -7.91 8.62
C ALA A 97 -8.45 -7.53 10.04
N MET A 98 -9.21 -8.41 10.71
CA MET A 98 -9.57 -8.24 12.12
C MET A 98 -8.32 -8.18 13.02
N MET A 99 -7.34 -9.05 12.78
CA MET A 99 -6.08 -9.04 13.51
C MET A 99 -5.26 -7.78 13.24
N ALA A 100 -5.19 -7.31 11.99
CA ALA A 100 -4.52 -6.05 11.65
C ALA A 100 -5.15 -4.88 12.42
N ILE A 101 -6.48 -4.74 12.37
CA ILE A 101 -7.20 -3.65 13.03
C ILE A 101 -6.97 -3.70 14.55
N LYS A 102 -7.16 -4.86 15.19
CA LYS A 102 -7.11 -4.95 16.65
C LYS A 102 -5.69 -5.06 17.21
N GLY A 103 -4.87 -5.90 16.60
CA GLY A 103 -3.52 -6.25 17.06
C GLY A 103 -2.43 -5.29 16.62
N ILE A 104 -2.68 -4.44 15.61
CA ILE A 104 -1.71 -3.47 15.11
C ILE A 104 -2.32 -2.05 15.13
N TYR A 105 -3.46 -1.82 14.50
CA TYR A 105 -3.91 -0.44 14.27
C TYR A 105 -4.36 0.21 15.57
N ALA A 106 -5.21 -0.50 16.33
CA ALA A 106 -5.66 -0.10 17.65
C ALA A 106 -4.52 -0.13 18.67
N GLU A 107 -3.67 -1.16 18.64
CA GLU A 107 -2.54 -1.32 19.56
C GLU A 107 -1.58 -0.13 19.51
N TYR A 108 -1.28 0.37 18.31
CA TYR A 108 -0.33 1.46 18.12
C TYR A 108 -0.98 2.83 17.95
N GLY A 109 -2.31 2.92 17.83
CA GLY A 109 -3.00 4.17 17.49
C GLY A 109 -2.58 4.68 16.11
N VAL A 110 -2.50 3.78 15.13
CA VAL A 110 -2.02 4.12 13.78
C VAL A 110 -2.98 5.09 13.12
N ASN A 111 -2.53 6.30 12.84
CA ASN A 111 -3.41 7.33 12.31
C ASN A 111 -3.08 7.78 10.88
N ARG A 112 -1.83 7.61 10.46
CA ARG A 112 -1.36 7.94 9.11
C ARG A 112 -0.80 6.70 8.44
N LEU A 113 -1.35 6.26 7.32
CA LEU A 113 -0.96 4.98 6.73
C LEU A 113 -1.03 4.91 5.21
N ASN A 114 -0.35 3.89 4.69
CA ASN A 114 -0.54 3.39 3.34
C ASN A 114 -0.89 1.90 3.38
N HIS A 115 -1.83 1.51 2.53
CA HIS A 115 -2.07 0.12 2.16
C HIS A 115 -1.38 -0.18 0.84
N GLY A 116 -0.59 -1.25 0.83
CA GLY A 116 -0.19 -1.95 -0.36
C GLY A 116 -1.40 -2.53 -1.08
N ILE A 117 -1.22 -2.83 -2.36
CA ILE A 117 -2.27 -3.39 -3.21
C ILE A 117 -2.54 -4.86 -2.86
N GLY A 118 -3.81 -5.24 -2.73
CA GLY A 118 -4.18 -6.64 -2.46
C GLY A 118 -5.60 -6.79 -1.94
N PHE A 119 -6.09 -8.04 -1.90
CA PHE A 119 -7.36 -8.36 -1.23
C PHE A 119 -7.23 -8.28 0.29
N ASP A 120 -6.05 -8.60 0.83
CA ASP A 120 -5.74 -8.53 2.26
C ASP A 120 -6.02 -7.13 2.85
N THR A 121 -5.50 -6.08 2.19
CA THR A 121 -5.69 -4.69 2.63
C THR A 121 -7.07 -4.13 2.26
N ALA A 122 -7.67 -4.58 1.15
CA ALA A 122 -9.06 -4.23 0.82
C ALA A 122 -10.05 -4.77 1.86
N ALA A 123 -9.79 -5.96 2.44
CA ALA A 123 -10.57 -6.48 3.55
C ALA A 123 -10.48 -5.56 4.78
N ILE A 124 -9.30 -5.03 5.10
CA ILE A 124 -9.12 -4.05 6.18
C ILE A 124 -9.97 -2.81 5.94
N GLU A 125 -9.89 -2.23 4.74
CA GLU A 125 -10.66 -1.02 4.36
C GLU A 125 -12.16 -1.23 4.58
N LEU A 126 -12.68 -2.39 4.16
CA LEU A 126 -14.09 -2.76 4.28
C LEU A 126 -14.53 -3.16 5.69
N LEU A 127 -13.58 -3.42 6.60
CA LEU A 127 -13.84 -3.74 8.00
C LEU A 127 -13.77 -2.51 8.92
N LEU A 128 -13.28 -1.37 8.45
CA LEU A 128 -13.26 -0.14 9.26
C LEU A 128 -14.69 0.25 9.72
N PRO A 129 -15.71 0.34 8.84
CA PRO A 129 -17.05 0.76 9.24
C PRO A 129 -17.84 -0.23 10.10
N THR A 130 -17.34 -1.45 10.24
CA THR A 130 -18.05 -2.56 10.89
C THR A 130 -17.25 -3.02 12.10
N TYR A 131 -16.16 -3.74 11.88
CA TYR A 131 -15.37 -4.32 12.95
C TYR A 131 -14.62 -3.24 13.74
N ALA A 132 -13.95 -2.28 13.10
CA ALA A 132 -13.26 -1.22 13.84
C ALA A 132 -14.25 -0.29 14.58
N GLU A 133 -15.41 -0.02 13.98
CA GLU A 133 -16.52 0.69 14.63
C GLU A 133 -17.01 -0.06 15.88
N SER A 134 -17.18 -1.39 15.81
CA SER A 134 -17.59 -2.21 16.97
C SER A 134 -16.57 -2.17 18.13
N LEU A 135 -15.31 -1.83 17.83
CA LEU A 135 -14.24 -1.62 18.81
C LEU A 135 -14.15 -0.16 19.30
N GLY A 136 -15.01 0.74 18.79
CA GLY A 136 -15.03 2.16 19.13
C GLY A 136 -13.81 2.93 18.65
N LEU A 137 -13.28 2.57 17.47
CA LEU A 137 -12.01 3.09 16.93
C LEU A 137 -12.16 4.26 15.93
N LYS A 138 -13.38 4.61 15.52
CA LYS A 138 -13.64 5.76 14.66
C LYS A 138 -13.08 7.04 15.27
N GLY A 139 -12.38 7.83 14.45
CA GLY A 139 -11.69 9.06 14.88
C GLY A 139 -10.47 8.85 15.77
N LYS A 140 -9.99 7.60 15.93
CA LYS A 140 -8.79 7.27 16.73
C LYS A 140 -7.68 6.64 15.91
N ILE A 141 -8.02 6.02 14.78
CA ILE A 141 -7.10 5.38 13.85
C ILE A 141 -7.49 5.72 12.41
N CYS A 142 -6.56 5.53 11.49
CA CYS A 142 -6.83 5.53 10.05
C CYS A 142 -7.49 6.81 9.50
N GLN A 143 -7.19 7.98 10.04
CA GLN A 143 -7.79 9.24 9.57
C GLN A 143 -7.09 9.76 8.30
N HIS A 144 -5.77 9.53 8.14
CA HIS A 144 -5.00 10.13 7.04
C HIS A 144 -4.28 9.08 6.20
N TRP A 145 -4.41 9.19 4.88
CA TRP A 145 -3.95 8.17 3.95
C TRP A 145 -3.07 8.76 2.87
N ALA A 146 -1.93 8.10 2.62
CA ALA A 146 -1.25 8.17 1.34
C ALA A 146 -1.72 6.94 0.54
N LEU A 147 -2.73 7.08 -0.31
CA LEU A 147 -3.40 5.94 -0.96
C LEU A 147 -4.00 6.37 -2.30
N ASN A 148 -4.01 5.46 -3.27
CA ASN A 148 -4.89 5.66 -4.43
C ASN A 148 -6.36 5.68 -3.96
N PRO A 149 -7.28 6.29 -4.72
CA PRO A 149 -8.70 6.32 -4.37
C PRO A 149 -9.32 4.93 -4.56
N HIS A 150 -9.04 4.00 -3.65
CA HIS A 150 -9.54 2.64 -3.69
C HIS A 150 -11.08 2.65 -3.58
N PRO A 151 -11.79 1.97 -4.49
CA PRO A 151 -13.23 1.79 -4.33
C PRO A 151 -13.60 1.10 -3.01
N ALA A 152 -12.77 0.18 -2.52
CA ALA A 152 -12.98 -0.51 -1.23
C ALA A 152 -12.94 0.43 -0.01
N LEU A 153 -12.35 1.63 -0.13
CA LEU A 153 -12.31 2.64 0.92
C LEU A 153 -13.59 3.50 0.98
N ILE A 154 -14.46 3.44 -0.04
CA ILE A 154 -15.70 4.24 -0.09
C ILE A 154 -16.52 4.09 1.20
N PRO A 155 -16.83 2.87 1.72
CA PRO A 155 -17.61 2.75 2.94
C PRO A 155 -16.95 3.39 4.17
N ALA A 156 -15.62 3.37 4.27
CA ALA A 156 -14.88 4.01 5.35
C ALA A 156 -14.94 5.55 5.28
N ILE A 157 -14.87 6.11 4.07
CA ILE A 157 -15.06 7.55 3.84
C ILE A 157 -16.48 7.96 4.24
N GLU A 158 -17.50 7.30 3.70
CA GLU A 158 -18.90 7.63 3.97
C GLU A 158 -19.29 7.41 5.43
N SER A 159 -18.60 6.49 6.12
CA SER A 159 -18.79 6.27 7.56
C SER A 159 -17.98 7.22 8.43
N GLY A 160 -17.22 8.16 7.86
CA GLY A 160 -16.46 9.18 8.59
C GLY A 160 -15.24 8.65 9.34
N PHE A 161 -14.62 7.57 8.87
CA PHE A 161 -13.31 7.12 9.37
C PHE A 161 -12.16 7.91 8.76
N VAL A 162 -12.31 8.32 7.50
CA VAL A 162 -11.24 8.90 6.68
C VAL A 162 -11.42 10.42 6.63
N GLU A 163 -10.39 11.16 7.03
CA GLU A 163 -10.36 12.62 6.96
C GLU A 163 -9.61 13.13 5.73
N SER A 164 -8.55 12.45 5.30
CA SER A 164 -7.77 12.91 4.15
C SER A 164 -7.13 11.76 3.37
N VAL A 165 -7.16 11.83 2.04
CA VAL A 165 -6.47 10.91 1.14
C VAL A 165 -5.66 11.69 0.11
N HIS A 166 -4.33 11.62 0.22
CA HIS A 166 -3.42 12.11 -0.83
C HIS A 166 -3.04 10.95 -1.75
N SER A 167 -3.24 11.14 -3.06
CA SER A 167 -3.23 10.04 -4.02
C SER A 167 -1.98 9.98 -4.89
N PHE A 168 -1.49 8.76 -5.13
CA PHE A 168 -0.39 8.52 -6.07
C PHE A 168 -0.85 8.70 -7.53
N GLY A 169 -2.04 8.19 -7.84
CA GLY A 169 -2.74 8.29 -9.12
C GLY A 169 -4.25 8.24 -8.90
N SER A 170 -5.03 8.07 -9.97
CA SER A 170 -6.48 7.82 -9.88
C SER A 170 -6.81 6.34 -9.99
N GLU A 171 -8.09 6.01 -9.80
CA GLU A 171 -8.69 4.73 -10.14
C GLU A 171 -9.85 4.97 -11.09
N LEU A 172 -9.93 4.14 -12.14
CA LEU A 172 -10.93 4.29 -13.19
C LEU A 172 -12.35 4.17 -12.60
N GLY A 173 -13.18 5.18 -12.84
CA GLY A 173 -14.57 5.24 -12.37
C GLY A 173 -14.76 6.00 -11.06
N MET A 174 -13.68 6.38 -10.36
CA MET A 174 -13.75 7.12 -9.09
C MET A 174 -13.83 8.63 -9.26
N GLU A 175 -13.69 9.16 -10.48
CA GLU A 175 -13.50 10.59 -10.75
C GLU A 175 -14.64 11.45 -10.18
N ASN A 176 -15.89 11.06 -10.42
CA ASN A 176 -17.06 11.79 -9.92
C ASN A 176 -17.20 11.70 -8.40
N TYR A 177 -16.89 10.54 -7.82
CA TYR A 177 -16.93 10.36 -6.36
C TYR A 177 -15.88 11.24 -5.68
N ILE A 178 -14.67 11.30 -6.23
CA ILE A 178 -13.59 12.15 -5.71
C ILE A 178 -13.95 13.63 -5.80
N ALA A 179 -14.47 14.09 -6.95
CA ALA A 179 -14.89 15.47 -7.13
C ALA A 179 -16.01 15.88 -6.15
N ALA A 180 -16.85 14.93 -5.73
CA ALA A 180 -17.90 15.14 -4.73
C ALA A 180 -17.41 15.06 -3.28
N ARG A 181 -16.11 14.82 -3.04
CA ARG A 181 -15.49 14.71 -1.70
C ARG A 181 -14.22 15.57 -1.60
N PRO A 182 -14.29 16.88 -1.86
CA PRO A 182 -13.12 17.77 -1.82
C PRO A 182 -12.62 18.02 -0.38
N ASP A 183 -13.41 17.67 0.62
CA ASP A 183 -13.04 17.66 2.03
C ASP A 183 -12.09 16.51 2.39
N VAL A 184 -12.13 15.40 1.62
CA VAL A 184 -11.30 14.21 1.82
C VAL A 184 -10.14 14.16 0.82
N PHE A 185 -10.39 14.44 -0.45
CA PHE A 185 -9.40 14.34 -1.51
C PHE A 185 -8.83 15.70 -1.93
N PHE A 186 -7.60 15.68 -2.42
CA PHE A 186 -6.93 16.85 -2.95
C PHE A 186 -7.44 17.16 -4.36
N THR A 187 -8.34 18.12 -4.47
CA THR A 187 -8.96 18.57 -5.72
C THR A 187 -8.50 19.98 -6.08
N GLY A 188 -8.36 20.25 -7.37
CA GLY A 188 -8.08 21.59 -7.88
C GLY A 188 -9.32 22.50 -7.84
N ALA A 189 -9.14 23.78 -8.12
CA ALA A 189 -10.25 24.73 -8.25
C ALA A 189 -11.24 24.35 -9.38
N ASP A 190 -10.77 23.55 -10.35
CA ASP A 190 -11.58 22.94 -11.40
C ASP A 190 -12.46 21.78 -10.92
N GLY A 191 -12.29 21.34 -9.67
CA GLY A 191 -13.06 20.27 -9.03
C GLY A 191 -12.50 18.86 -9.24
N SER A 192 -11.59 18.65 -10.21
CA SER A 192 -10.98 17.33 -10.42
C SER A 192 -9.81 17.08 -9.47
N MET A 193 -9.50 15.80 -9.21
CA MET A 193 -8.36 15.40 -8.38
C MET A 193 -7.03 15.86 -8.97
N ARG A 194 -6.06 16.17 -8.10
CA ARG A 194 -4.64 16.32 -8.43
C ARG A 194 -3.83 15.25 -7.70
N SER A 195 -3.62 14.11 -8.34
CA SER A 195 -2.69 13.10 -7.84
C SER A 195 -1.24 13.59 -7.96
N ASN A 196 -0.32 13.00 -7.21
CA ASN A 196 1.11 13.20 -7.42
C ASN A 196 1.88 12.02 -6.81
N ARG A 197 2.43 11.14 -7.67
CA ARG A 197 3.07 9.91 -7.21
C ARG A 197 4.31 10.20 -6.36
N ALA A 198 5.15 11.15 -6.77
CA ALA A 198 6.37 11.48 -6.03
C ALA A 198 6.09 12.09 -4.65
N LEU A 199 5.16 13.04 -4.55
CA LEU A 199 4.77 13.64 -3.27
C LEU A 199 4.05 12.63 -2.37
N SER A 200 3.17 11.80 -2.95
CA SER A 200 2.49 10.76 -2.19
C SER A 200 3.46 9.68 -1.70
N GLN A 201 4.47 9.31 -2.49
CA GLN A 201 5.56 8.42 -2.04
C GLN A 201 6.40 9.06 -0.93
N THR A 202 6.66 10.36 -1.01
CA THR A 202 7.40 11.09 0.01
C THR A 202 6.62 11.13 1.33
N ALA A 203 5.31 11.39 1.28
CA ALA A 203 4.42 11.31 2.43
C ALA A 203 4.30 9.89 2.99
N GLY A 204 4.22 8.89 2.10
CA GLY A 204 4.23 7.47 2.44
C GLY A 204 5.48 7.08 3.23
N LEU A 205 6.67 7.57 2.84
CA LEU A 205 7.92 7.31 3.55
C LEU A 205 8.01 8.10 4.87
N TYR A 206 7.86 9.43 4.82
CA TYR A 206 8.22 10.29 5.95
C TYR A 206 7.06 10.63 6.89
N ALA A 207 5.82 10.71 6.41
CA ALA A 207 4.69 11.20 7.19
C ALA A 207 3.76 10.10 7.72
N CYS A 208 3.72 8.94 7.07
CA CYS A 208 2.92 7.81 7.53
C CYS A 208 3.54 7.13 8.75
N ASP A 209 2.71 6.74 9.71
CA ASP A 209 3.05 5.90 10.84
C ASP A 209 3.33 4.46 10.40
N MET A 210 2.59 3.99 9.39
CA MET A 210 2.60 2.60 8.98
C MET A 210 2.50 2.40 7.46
N PHE A 211 3.17 1.35 6.99
CA PHE A 211 2.90 0.67 5.74
C PHE A 211 2.48 -0.78 6.04
N ILE A 212 1.46 -1.27 5.35
CA ILE A 212 1.09 -2.70 5.35
C ILE A 212 0.96 -3.18 3.91
N GLY A 213 1.54 -4.33 3.57
CA GLY A 213 1.45 -4.89 2.24
C GLY A 213 1.70 -6.39 2.22
N SER A 214 1.48 -6.99 1.06
CA SER A 214 1.69 -8.42 0.83
C SER A 214 2.94 -8.67 -0.02
N THR A 215 3.36 -9.93 -0.10
CA THR A 215 4.57 -10.37 -0.81
C THR A 215 4.36 -11.78 -1.36
N LEU A 216 5.28 -12.25 -2.22
CA LEU A 216 5.24 -13.61 -2.74
C LEU A 216 6.04 -14.59 -1.86
N GLN A 217 7.20 -14.18 -1.35
CA GLN A 217 8.01 -14.99 -0.46
C GLN A 217 8.51 -14.17 0.73
N ILE A 218 8.69 -14.86 1.87
CA ILE A 218 9.32 -14.38 3.10
C ILE A 218 10.32 -15.45 3.57
N ASP A 219 11.54 -15.05 3.92
CA ASP A 219 12.54 -15.94 4.51
C ASP A 219 12.57 -15.91 6.05
N LEU A 220 13.46 -16.71 6.65
CA LEU A 220 13.62 -16.85 8.11
C LEU A 220 14.05 -15.56 8.83
N GLN A 221 14.56 -14.57 8.10
CA GLN A 221 14.93 -13.27 8.69
C GLN A 221 13.89 -12.18 8.37
N GLY A 222 12.83 -12.52 7.64
CA GLY A 222 11.76 -11.61 7.27
C GLY A 222 12.05 -10.82 6.00
N ASN A 223 13.11 -11.16 5.25
CA ASN A 223 13.30 -10.57 3.92
C ASN A 223 12.17 -11.05 3.03
N SER A 224 11.61 -10.13 2.26
CA SER A 224 10.44 -10.40 1.45
C SER A 224 10.66 -9.96 0.01
N SER A 225 10.18 -10.77 -0.93
CA SER A 225 10.29 -10.44 -2.35
C SER A 225 9.08 -10.92 -3.15
N THR A 226 8.79 -10.18 -4.21
CA THR A 226 7.85 -10.56 -5.26
C THR A 226 8.55 -11.18 -6.48
N ALA A 227 9.87 -11.22 -6.48
CA ALA A 227 10.64 -11.91 -7.49
C ALA A 227 10.50 -13.43 -7.29
N THR A 228 10.26 -14.14 -8.38
CA THR A 228 10.29 -15.62 -8.40
C THR A 228 11.33 -16.07 -9.43
N ARG A 229 11.69 -17.36 -9.39
CA ARG A 229 12.73 -17.95 -10.24
C ARG A 229 12.59 -17.60 -11.73
N ASP A 230 11.36 -17.53 -12.22
CA ASP A 230 11.05 -17.34 -13.64
C ASP A 230 10.44 -15.96 -13.96
N ARG A 231 10.31 -15.05 -12.97
CA ARG A 231 9.68 -13.74 -13.15
C ARG A 231 10.39 -12.62 -12.39
N ILE A 232 10.95 -11.67 -13.16
CA ILE A 232 11.37 -10.36 -12.64
C ILE A 232 10.12 -9.51 -12.41
N ALA A 233 9.54 -9.59 -11.22
CA ALA A 233 8.50 -8.64 -10.80
C ALA A 233 9.16 -7.31 -10.41
N GLY A 234 8.57 -6.18 -10.84
CA GLY A 234 8.96 -4.87 -10.33
C GLY A 234 8.55 -4.69 -8.87
N PHE A 235 9.27 -3.85 -8.13
CA PHE A 235 8.98 -3.58 -6.72
C PHE A 235 7.82 -2.59 -6.50
N GLY A 236 7.55 -1.73 -7.49
CA GLY A 236 6.63 -0.60 -7.31
C GLY A 236 7.07 0.32 -6.16
N GLY A 237 6.09 0.80 -5.39
CA GLY A 237 6.35 1.67 -4.23
C GLY A 237 6.74 0.96 -2.93
N ALA A 238 6.74 -0.38 -2.92
CA ALA A 238 6.89 -1.15 -1.69
C ALA A 238 8.23 -0.92 -0.96
N PRO A 239 9.41 -0.82 -1.62
CA PRO A 239 10.67 -0.55 -0.91
C PRO A 239 10.71 0.83 -0.25
N ASN A 240 10.10 1.84 -0.90
CA ASN A 240 10.01 3.19 -0.35
C ASN A 240 9.09 3.24 0.87
N MET A 241 7.93 2.57 0.83
CA MET A 241 6.97 2.62 1.94
C MET A 241 7.28 1.56 3.02
N GLY A 242 7.85 0.43 2.65
CA GLY A 242 8.19 -0.67 3.53
C GLY A 242 9.61 -0.59 4.11
N SER A 243 10.12 0.61 4.35
CA SER A 243 11.40 0.84 5.02
C SER A 243 11.24 1.78 6.23
N ASP A 244 12.13 1.65 7.21
CA ASP A 244 12.23 2.61 8.31
C ASP A 244 12.86 3.91 7.80
N ALA A 245 12.10 5.00 7.81
CA ALA A 245 12.54 6.32 7.36
C ALA A 245 13.58 6.92 8.33
N ARG A 246 14.85 6.51 8.23
CA ARG A 246 15.94 6.91 9.15
C ARG A 246 16.22 8.42 9.16
N GLY A 247 15.71 9.18 8.19
CA GLY A 247 15.74 10.66 8.18
C GLY A 247 14.60 11.34 8.96
N ARG A 248 13.54 10.62 9.34
CA ARG A 248 12.38 11.18 10.06
C ARG A 248 12.78 11.64 11.47
N ARG A 249 12.27 12.81 11.89
CA ARG A 249 12.50 13.36 13.25
C ARG A 249 11.24 13.82 13.97
N HIS A 250 10.16 14.11 13.26
CA HIS A 250 8.90 14.49 13.89
C HIS A 250 8.25 13.26 14.56
N GLY A 251 7.75 13.45 15.78
CA GLY A 251 7.11 12.40 16.56
C GLY A 251 5.66 12.13 16.14
N SER A 252 5.23 10.88 16.32
CA SER A 252 3.83 10.46 16.44
C SER A 252 3.76 9.31 17.42
N ASP A 253 2.59 9.06 18.02
CA ASP A 253 2.46 8.07 19.08
C ASP A 253 2.82 6.65 18.62
N ALA A 254 2.32 6.24 17.45
CA ALA A 254 2.66 4.97 16.82
C ALA A 254 4.17 4.84 16.56
N TRP A 255 4.79 5.87 15.97
CA TRP A 255 6.22 5.88 15.64
C TRP A 255 7.11 5.83 16.88
N LEU A 256 6.74 6.57 17.93
CA LEU A 256 7.46 6.58 19.21
C LEU A 256 7.29 5.26 19.96
N LYS A 257 6.09 4.66 19.94
CA LYS A 257 5.83 3.36 20.55
C LYS A 257 6.64 2.25 19.88
N ALA A 258 6.57 2.14 18.56
CA ALA A 258 7.34 1.17 17.80
C ALA A 258 8.86 1.34 18.02
N GLY A 259 9.34 2.58 18.10
CA GLY A 259 10.73 2.85 18.45
C GLY A 259 11.15 2.34 19.82
N ARG A 260 10.31 2.55 20.85
CA ARG A 260 10.56 2.04 22.22
C ARG A 260 10.63 0.52 22.26
N GLU A 261 9.77 -0.16 21.52
CA GLU A 261 9.75 -1.63 21.46
C GLU A 261 10.99 -2.21 20.76
N ALA A 262 11.45 -1.52 19.70
CA ALA A 262 12.62 -1.88 18.91
C ALA A 262 13.96 -1.57 19.60
N ALA A 263 13.97 -0.64 20.55
CA ALA A 263 15.19 -0.15 21.18
C ALA A 263 15.92 -1.25 21.97
N ARG A 264 17.25 -1.32 21.82
CA ARG A 264 18.10 -2.19 22.63
C ARG A 264 18.74 -1.41 23.80
N PRO A 265 19.07 -2.08 24.92
CA PRO A 265 19.76 -1.43 26.03
C PRO A 265 21.05 -0.73 25.56
N GLY A 266 21.19 0.55 25.91
CA GLY A 266 22.36 1.36 25.56
C GLY A 266 22.32 2.03 24.17
N GLU A 267 21.31 1.76 23.34
CA GLU A 267 21.13 2.46 22.07
C GLU A 267 20.49 3.84 22.26
N MET A 268 20.81 4.77 21.35
CA MET A 268 20.16 6.07 21.33
C MET A 268 18.66 5.93 20.97
N PRO A 269 17.74 6.52 21.75
CA PRO A 269 16.32 6.39 21.50
C PRO A 269 15.94 7.05 20.18
N ARG A 270 15.17 6.34 19.37
CA ARG A 270 14.56 6.84 18.14
C ARG A 270 13.22 6.17 17.94
N GLY A 271 12.30 6.85 17.25
CA GLY A 271 11.10 6.20 16.76
C GLY A 271 11.40 5.28 15.58
N ARG A 272 10.39 4.52 15.18
CA ARG A 272 10.47 3.56 14.08
C ARG A 272 9.15 3.49 13.34
N LYS A 273 9.17 3.48 12.02
CA LYS A 273 7.97 3.28 11.21
C LYS A 273 7.48 1.84 11.34
N LEU A 274 6.15 1.64 11.42
CA LEU A 274 5.58 0.31 11.33
C LEU A 274 5.60 -0.16 9.86
N VAL A 275 6.24 -1.29 9.62
CA VAL A 275 6.28 -1.98 8.33
C VAL A 275 5.70 -3.37 8.56
N VAL A 276 4.54 -3.65 7.97
CA VAL A 276 3.78 -4.87 8.19
C VAL A 276 3.76 -5.69 6.89
N GLN A 277 4.24 -6.93 6.97
CA GLN A 277 4.03 -7.94 5.93
C GLN A 277 2.79 -8.75 6.29
N MET A 278 1.75 -8.67 5.47
CA MET A 278 0.49 -9.39 5.62
C MET A 278 0.36 -10.40 4.49
N VAL A 279 0.38 -11.69 4.82
CA VAL A 279 0.36 -12.77 3.82
C VAL A 279 -0.26 -14.03 4.41
N GLU A 280 -1.05 -14.76 3.60
CA GLU A 280 -1.47 -16.11 3.95
C GLU A 280 -0.27 -17.07 3.95
N THR A 281 -0.24 -18.09 4.82
CA THR A 281 0.92 -19.00 4.88
C THR A 281 1.12 -19.80 3.58
N PHE A 282 0.03 -20.06 2.86
CA PHE A 282 0.01 -20.62 1.52
C PHE A 282 -0.72 -19.67 0.57
N ARG A 283 -0.18 -19.54 -0.64
CA ARG A 283 -0.76 -18.73 -1.71
C ARG A 283 -1.51 -19.62 -2.71
N GLU A 284 -1.87 -19.03 -3.84
CA GLU A 284 -2.46 -19.75 -4.97
C GLU A 284 -1.65 -21.02 -5.30
N HIS A 285 -2.36 -22.08 -5.64
CA HIS A 285 -1.80 -23.41 -5.91
C HIS A 285 -1.02 -24.04 -4.75
N MET A 286 -1.29 -23.65 -3.50
CA MET A 286 -0.63 -24.17 -2.29
C MET A 286 0.89 -23.92 -2.29
N ALA A 287 1.35 -22.86 -2.97
CA ALA A 287 2.74 -22.44 -2.89
C ALA A 287 3.00 -21.80 -1.51
N PRO A 288 3.99 -22.26 -0.73
CA PRO A 288 4.28 -21.70 0.58
C PRO A 288 4.80 -20.25 0.43
N ALA A 289 4.23 -19.32 1.21
CA ALA A 289 4.74 -17.95 1.28
C ALA A 289 6.06 -17.88 2.08
N PHE A 290 6.27 -18.81 3.01
CA PHE A 290 7.46 -18.87 3.84
C PHE A 290 8.42 -19.94 3.33
N VAL A 291 9.66 -19.53 3.04
CA VAL A 291 10.71 -20.38 2.46
C VAL A 291 12.01 -20.24 3.23
N ASP A 292 12.88 -21.27 3.23
CA ASP A 292 14.19 -21.15 3.88
C ASP A 292 15.11 -20.18 3.12
N THR A 293 15.02 -20.18 1.78
CA THR A 293 15.78 -19.30 0.88
C THR A 293 14.84 -18.71 -0.17
N LEU A 294 14.91 -17.38 -0.37
CA LEU A 294 14.14 -16.70 -1.42
C LEU A 294 14.59 -17.12 -2.83
N ASP A 295 13.64 -17.26 -3.75
CA ASP A 295 13.91 -17.41 -5.20
C ASP A 295 14.73 -16.24 -5.76
N ALA A 296 14.67 -15.07 -5.09
CA ALA A 296 15.45 -13.88 -5.43
C ALA A 296 16.96 -14.15 -5.51
N TRP A 297 17.50 -15.10 -4.73
CA TRP A 297 18.90 -15.49 -4.83
C TRP A 297 19.22 -16.10 -6.19
N GLU A 298 18.47 -17.12 -6.60
CA GLU A 298 18.65 -17.79 -7.89
C GLU A 298 18.39 -16.84 -9.06
N LEU A 299 17.41 -15.94 -8.93
CA LEU A 299 17.16 -14.91 -9.95
C LEU A 299 18.35 -13.96 -10.10
N ALA A 300 18.95 -13.52 -8.99
CA ALA A 300 20.11 -12.64 -9.04
C ALA A 300 21.31 -13.32 -9.71
N GLU A 301 21.58 -14.59 -9.40
CA GLU A 301 22.64 -15.35 -10.07
C GLU A 301 22.40 -15.44 -11.59
N ARG A 302 21.19 -15.82 -12.00
CA ARG A 302 20.83 -15.96 -13.43
C ARG A 302 20.86 -14.64 -14.19
N ALA A 303 20.42 -13.56 -13.56
CA ALA A 303 20.38 -12.23 -14.16
C ALA A 303 21.66 -11.43 -13.94
N ASN A 304 22.69 -12.03 -13.33
CA ASN A 304 23.96 -11.38 -12.97
C ASN A 304 23.74 -10.06 -12.19
N MET A 305 22.78 -10.08 -11.26
CA MET A 305 22.51 -8.95 -10.38
C MET A 305 23.53 -8.93 -9.23
N PRO A 306 24.00 -7.75 -8.81
CA PRO A 306 24.96 -7.64 -7.71
C PRO A 306 24.37 -8.07 -6.35
N LEU A 307 23.04 -8.04 -6.23
CA LEU A 307 22.31 -8.41 -5.01
C LEU A 307 20.98 -9.10 -5.38
N PRO A 308 20.47 -10.00 -4.52
CA PRO A 308 19.11 -10.51 -4.62
C PRO A 308 18.09 -9.38 -4.65
N PRO A 309 17.11 -9.39 -5.56
CA PRO A 309 16.04 -8.39 -5.60
C PRO A 309 15.06 -8.61 -4.44
N VAL A 310 15.46 -8.20 -3.24
CA VAL A 310 14.61 -8.13 -2.05
C VAL A 310 13.76 -6.87 -2.14
N MET A 311 12.45 -7.02 -1.97
CA MET A 311 11.50 -5.90 -2.01
C MET A 311 11.50 -5.13 -0.69
N ILE A 312 11.40 -5.85 0.44
CA ILE A 312 11.49 -5.29 1.79
C ILE A 312 12.41 -6.18 2.62
N TYR A 313 13.46 -5.60 3.16
CA TYR A 313 14.43 -6.30 4.01
C TYR A 313 13.86 -6.59 5.39
N GLY A 314 14.27 -7.71 5.98
CA GLY A 314 13.75 -8.19 7.26
C GLY A 314 14.12 -7.32 8.48
N ASP A 315 15.17 -6.50 8.35
CA ASP A 315 15.54 -5.52 9.36
C ASP A 315 14.67 -4.27 9.34
N ASP A 316 13.92 -4.02 8.25
CA ASP A 316 12.88 -2.99 8.17
C ASP A 316 11.52 -3.50 8.68
N VAL A 317 11.18 -4.77 8.43
CA VAL A 317 9.92 -5.39 8.87
C VAL A 317 9.75 -5.32 10.38
N SER A 318 8.62 -4.74 10.79
CA SER A 318 8.20 -4.66 12.19
C SER A 318 7.23 -5.77 12.59
N HIS A 319 6.34 -6.16 11.68
CA HIS A 319 5.31 -7.17 11.94
C HIS A 319 5.17 -8.10 10.75
N VAL A 320 5.00 -9.39 11.02
CA VAL A 320 4.49 -10.38 10.05
C VAL A 320 3.13 -10.83 10.54
N LEU A 321 2.12 -10.69 9.70
CA LEU A 321 0.73 -11.04 9.96
C LEU A 321 0.30 -12.13 8.99
N THR A 322 -0.19 -13.24 9.52
CA THR A 322 -0.77 -14.35 8.78
C THR A 322 -2.09 -14.75 9.43
N GLU A 323 -2.80 -15.71 8.84
CA GLU A 323 -3.99 -16.32 9.43
C GLU A 323 -3.71 -17.03 10.77
N GLU A 324 -2.45 -17.39 11.01
CA GLU A 324 -2.00 -18.03 12.25
C GLU A 324 -1.75 -17.02 13.38
N GLY A 325 -1.59 -15.73 13.08
CA GLY A 325 -1.33 -14.68 14.07
C GLY A 325 -0.37 -13.60 13.61
N ILE A 326 0.07 -12.78 14.57
CA ILE A 326 1.00 -11.66 14.38
C ILE A 326 2.32 -11.99 15.08
N ALA A 327 3.43 -11.85 14.38
CA ALA A 327 4.77 -11.79 14.95
C ALA A 327 5.26 -10.32 14.96
N ASN A 328 5.38 -9.72 16.15
CA ASN A 328 5.99 -8.41 16.36
C ASN A 328 7.52 -8.54 16.46
N LEU A 329 8.19 -8.36 15.32
CA LEU A 329 9.64 -8.51 15.18
C LEU A 329 10.45 -7.40 15.87
N LEU A 330 9.79 -6.34 16.34
CA LEU A 330 10.42 -5.28 17.15
C LEU A 330 10.82 -5.79 18.53
N LEU A 331 10.07 -6.76 19.07
CA LEU A 331 10.28 -7.32 20.40
C LEU A 331 11.33 -8.45 20.43
N CYS A 332 11.73 -8.97 19.26
CA CYS A 332 12.81 -9.93 19.13
C CYS A 332 14.15 -9.29 19.50
N ARG A 333 14.98 -10.01 20.25
CA ARG A 333 16.30 -9.53 20.74
C ARG A 333 17.48 -10.19 20.04
N THR A 334 17.26 -11.35 19.44
CA THR A 334 18.28 -12.10 18.70
C THR A 334 17.77 -12.50 17.30
N PRO A 335 18.67 -12.80 16.36
CA PRO A 335 18.28 -13.39 15.07
C PRO A 335 17.51 -14.71 15.23
N GLU A 336 17.88 -15.53 16.22
CA GLU A 336 17.17 -16.78 16.57
C GLU A 336 15.73 -16.51 17.00
N GLU A 337 15.49 -15.51 17.86
CA GLU A 337 14.13 -15.11 18.25
C GLU A 337 13.32 -14.62 17.06
N ARG A 338 13.94 -13.90 16.12
CA ARG A 338 13.29 -13.43 14.90
C ARG A 338 12.87 -14.60 14.02
N GLU A 339 13.76 -15.56 13.83
CA GLU A 339 13.49 -16.78 13.07
C GLU A 339 12.33 -17.57 13.70
N GLN A 340 12.38 -17.85 15.00
CA GLN A 340 11.32 -18.60 15.67
C GLN A 340 10.00 -17.82 15.75
N ALA A 341 10.04 -16.48 15.79
CA ALA A 341 8.84 -15.66 15.68
C ALA A 341 8.17 -15.83 14.31
N ILE A 342 8.96 -15.80 13.22
CA ILE A 342 8.47 -16.03 11.85
C ILE A 342 7.93 -17.45 11.73
N ARG A 343 8.71 -18.48 12.08
CA ARG A 343 8.25 -19.89 12.05
C ARG A 343 6.97 -20.08 12.87
N GLY A 344 6.83 -19.37 13.97
CA GLY A 344 5.65 -19.37 14.81
C GLY A 344 4.37 -18.97 14.08
N VAL A 345 4.44 -18.07 13.10
CA VAL A 345 3.29 -17.61 12.30
C VAL A 345 3.25 -18.18 10.88
N SER A 346 4.19 -19.06 10.49
CA SER A 346 4.27 -19.66 9.15
C SER A 346 3.40 -20.92 8.95
N GLY A 347 2.50 -21.24 9.88
CA GLY A 347 1.53 -22.34 9.75
C GLY A 347 2.16 -23.72 9.55
N TYR A 348 1.65 -24.46 8.57
CA TYR A 348 2.09 -25.81 8.20
C TYR A 348 3.07 -25.84 7.02
N THR A 349 3.64 -24.69 6.63
CA THR A 349 4.74 -24.65 5.66
C THR A 349 5.96 -25.42 6.19
N ALA A 350 6.91 -25.79 5.33
CA ALA A 350 8.16 -26.40 5.77
C ALA A 350 8.90 -25.54 6.81
N VAL A 351 8.90 -24.21 6.61
CA VAL A 351 9.40 -23.22 7.57
C VAL A 351 8.64 -23.30 8.89
N GLY A 352 7.31 -23.29 8.86
CA GLY A 352 6.47 -23.35 10.05
C GLY A 352 6.60 -24.66 10.84
N LEU A 353 6.81 -25.78 10.17
CA LEU A 353 7.03 -27.09 10.80
C LEU A 353 8.39 -27.18 11.52
N GLY A 354 9.36 -26.37 11.13
CA GLY A 354 10.68 -26.29 11.76
C GLY A 354 10.73 -25.50 13.08
N ARG A 355 9.58 -25.04 13.60
CA ARG A 355 9.54 -24.25 14.84
C ARG A 355 9.94 -25.05 16.08
N ASP A 356 10.70 -24.43 16.96
CA ASP A 356 10.83 -24.89 18.35
C ASP A 356 9.58 -24.47 19.13
N LYS A 357 8.79 -25.47 19.54
CA LYS A 357 7.51 -25.24 20.24
C LYS A 357 7.69 -24.46 21.54
N ARG A 358 8.73 -24.79 22.32
CA ARG A 358 8.98 -24.13 23.62
C ARG A 358 9.43 -22.70 23.40
N MET A 359 10.24 -22.46 22.38
CA MET A 359 10.65 -21.10 22.03
C MET A 359 9.45 -20.26 21.56
N VAL A 360 8.59 -20.82 20.71
CA VAL A 360 7.35 -20.15 20.27
C VAL A 360 6.40 -19.86 21.43
N GLU A 361 6.24 -20.77 22.39
CA GLU A 361 5.46 -20.53 23.62
C GLU A 361 6.06 -19.38 24.44
N ASN A 362 7.38 -19.38 24.67
CA ASN A 362 8.04 -18.26 25.36
C ASN A 362 7.88 -16.92 24.61
N LEU A 363 7.85 -16.95 23.28
CA LEU A 363 7.63 -15.76 22.45
C LEU A 363 6.16 -15.28 22.53
N ARG A 364 5.19 -16.19 22.64
CA ARG A 364 3.79 -15.83 22.93
C ARG A 364 3.64 -15.21 24.31
N ASP A 365 4.26 -15.77 25.34
CA ASP A 365 4.21 -15.24 26.72
C ASP A 365 4.76 -13.80 26.80
N ARG A 366 5.75 -13.49 25.96
CA ARG A 366 6.32 -12.14 25.83
C ARG A 366 5.52 -11.19 24.94
N GLY A 367 4.44 -11.66 24.30
CA GLY A 367 3.67 -10.89 23.34
C GLY A 367 4.38 -10.64 22.01
N VAL A 368 5.50 -11.33 21.74
CA VAL A 368 6.18 -11.31 20.43
C VAL A 368 5.28 -11.96 19.38
N ILE A 369 4.62 -13.06 19.75
CA ILE A 369 3.61 -13.71 18.92
C ILE A 369 2.25 -13.50 19.57
N LYS A 370 1.26 -13.05 18.80
CA LYS A 370 -0.15 -12.96 19.22
C LYS A 370 -1.01 -13.74 18.23
N ARG A 371 -1.71 -14.77 18.71
CA ARG A 371 -2.72 -15.53 17.95
C ARG A 371 -4.07 -14.79 17.93
N PRO A 372 -5.03 -15.19 17.07
CA PRO A 372 -6.38 -14.65 17.12
C PRO A 372 -6.98 -14.67 18.53
N GLU A 373 -6.84 -15.77 19.27
CA GLU A 373 -7.38 -15.90 20.62
C GLU A 373 -6.70 -14.98 21.65
N ASP A 374 -5.41 -14.68 21.48
CA ASP A 374 -4.68 -13.73 22.34
C ASP A 374 -5.20 -12.30 22.14
N LEU A 375 -5.83 -12.03 20.97
CA LEU A 375 -6.51 -10.79 20.65
C LEU A 375 -8.01 -10.84 20.97
N GLY A 376 -8.52 -11.94 21.55
CA GLY A 376 -9.94 -12.16 21.77
C GLY A 376 -10.75 -12.21 20.46
N ILE A 377 -10.13 -12.66 19.37
CA ILE A 377 -10.77 -12.90 18.07
C ILE A 377 -11.01 -14.40 17.94
N ARG A 378 -12.26 -14.81 17.69
CA ARG A 378 -12.58 -16.21 17.41
C ARG A 378 -12.60 -16.38 15.89
N PRO A 379 -11.82 -17.31 15.30
CA PRO A 379 -11.77 -17.47 13.85
C PRO A 379 -13.14 -17.66 13.17
N ARG A 380 -14.09 -18.34 13.85
CA ARG A 380 -15.47 -18.52 13.36
C ARG A 380 -16.29 -17.23 13.22
N ASP A 381 -15.86 -16.14 13.85
CA ASP A 381 -16.53 -14.84 13.74
C ASP A 381 -16.05 -14.07 12.49
N ALA A 382 -14.96 -14.52 11.85
CA ALA A 382 -14.40 -13.91 10.65
C ALA A 382 -15.17 -14.33 9.40
N THR A 383 -16.40 -13.83 9.27
CA THR A 383 -17.26 -14.10 8.10
C THR A 383 -17.29 -12.89 7.17
N ARG A 384 -17.65 -13.14 5.91
CA ARG A 384 -17.83 -12.07 4.91
C ARG A 384 -18.96 -11.08 5.24
N ASP A 385 -19.79 -11.36 6.23
CA ASP A 385 -20.82 -10.43 6.71
C ASP A 385 -20.22 -9.23 7.45
N LEU A 386 -18.95 -9.30 7.86
CA LEU A 386 -18.20 -8.15 8.37
C LEU A 386 -17.82 -7.15 7.29
N LEU A 387 -17.84 -7.50 5.99
CA LEU A 387 -17.51 -6.56 4.93
C LEU A 387 -18.62 -5.52 4.77
N ALA A 388 -18.31 -4.24 4.90
CA ALA A 388 -19.26 -3.15 4.69
C ALA A 388 -19.89 -3.17 3.28
N ALA A 389 -19.15 -3.67 2.29
CA ALA A 389 -19.62 -3.95 0.94
C ALA A 389 -19.10 -5.31 0.49
N ARG A 390 -19.99 -6.19 -0.02
CA ARG A 390 -19.65 -7.57 -0.40
C ARG A 390 -19.47 -7.75 -1.91
N THR A 391 -19.82 -6.73 -2.69
CA THR A 391 -19.74 -6.72 -4.16
C THR A 391 -19.40 -5.32 -4.68
N VAL A 392 -18.96 -5.22 -5.93
CA VAL A 392 -18.79 -3.93 -6.63
C VAL A 392 -20.11 -3.13 -6.67
N LYS A 393 -21.25 -3.81 -6.81
CA LYS A 393 -22.57 -3.16 -6.78
C LYS A 393 -22.86 -2.47 -5.45
N ASP A 394 -22.42 -3.07 -4.34
CA ASP A 394 -22.55 -2.46 -3.03
C ASP A 394 -21.64 -1.24 -2.90
N LEU A 395 -20.42 -1.27 -3.45
CA LEU A 395 -19.55 -0.09 -3.51
C LEU A 395 -20.20 1.08 -4.28
N VAL A 396 -20.84 0.79 -5.41
CA VAL A 396 -21.61 1.80 -6.17
C VAL A 396 -22.73 2.38 -5.31
N ARG A 397 -23.46 1.55 -4.56
CA ARG A 397 -24.53 2.02 -3.65
C ARG A 397 -23.97 2.89 -2.53
N TRP A 398 -22.87 2.49 -1.90
CA TRP A 398 -22.19 3.28 -0.88
C TRP A 398 -21.75 4.64 -1.44
N SER A 399 -21.29 4.69 -2.69
CA SER A 399 -20.91 5.95 -3.34
C SER A 399 -22.09 6.85 -3.74
N GLY A 400 -23.34 6.46 -3.49
CA GLY A 400 -24.51 7.17 -3.99
C GLY A 400 -24.64 7.16 -5.52
N GLY A 401 -24.06 6.15 -6.19
CA GLY A 401 -24.02 6.04 -7.65
C GLY A 401 -22.91 6.85 -8.33
N LEU A 402 -22.00 7.47 -7.56
CA LEU A 402 -20.90 8.29 -8.10
C LEU A 402 -19.70 7.46 -8.57
N TYR A 403 -19.49 6.26 -8.01
CA TYR A 403 -18.51 5.31 -8.52
C TYR A 403 -19.06 4.63 -9.78
N ASP A 404 -18.37 4.81 -10.91
CA ASP A 404 -18.73 4.23 -12.20
C ASP A 404 -17.73 3.12 -12.59
N PRO A 405 -17.85 1.89 -12.04
CA PRO A 405 -16.83 0.86 -12.15
C PRO A 405 -16.49 0.51 -13.60
N PRO A 406 -15.24 0.12 -13.93
CA PRO A 406 -14.89 -0.32 -15.27
C PRO A 406 -15.79 -1.47 -15.75
N LYS A 407 -16.05 -1.57 -17.06
CA LYS A 407 -16.96 -2.58 -17.64
C LYS A 407 -16.67 -4.01 -17.18
N ARG A 408 -15.39 -4.37 -16.98
CA ARG A 408 -14.98 -5.71 -16.51
C ARG A 408 -15.51 -6.08 -15.11
N PHE A 409 -15.94 -5.11 -14.32
CA PHE A 409 -16.46 -5.27 -12.97
C PHE A 409 -17.98 -5.06 -12.87
N ARG A 410 -18.67 -4.75 -14.00
CA ARG A 410 -20.14 -4.65 -14.04
C ARG A 410 -20.72 -5.99 -14.44
N ASN A 411 -21.59 -6.54 -13.61
CA ASN A 411 -22.37 -7.75 -13.89
C ASN A 411 -23.89 -7.51 -13.82
N TRP A 412 -24.32 -6.27 -14.05
CA TRP A 412 -25.72 -5.84 -14.08
C TRP A 412 -26.02 -4.89 -15.23
#